data_AF-A0AAD4D427-F1
#
_entry.id   AF-A0AAD4D427-F1
#
_cell.length_a   1.000
_cell.length_b   1.000
_cell.length_c   1.000
_cell.angle_alpha   90.00
_cell.angle_beta   90.00
_cell.angle_gamma   90.00
#
_symmetry.space_group_name_H-M   'P 1'
#
loop_
_entity.id
_entity.type
_entity.pdbx_description
1 polymer ?
#
loop_
_entity_poly.entity_id
_entity_poly.type
_entity_poly.pdbx_seq_one_letter_code
_entity_poly.pdbx_strand_id
1 'polypeptide(L)'
;MDRPDFLKRISQHIKNTTTPKVKTMLDQFLDQCTYVSGVYDQDSGFQALEKELQRVEKETKTSDRLFYMALPPSVFIPVANGLKKNCYTVKGINRLI
;
A
#
# COMPACT_ATOMS: atom_id res chain seq x y z
N MET A 1 10.08 -1.55 9.17
CA MET A 1 10.18 -0.08 9.22
C MET A 1 9.13 0.40 10.19
N ASP A 2 9.46 1.33 11.09
CA ASP A 2 8.46 1.91 11.98
C ASP A 2 7.65 3.00 11.26
N ARG A 3 6.55 3.44 11.89
CA ARG A 3 5.66 4.45 11.30
C ARG A 3 6.37 5.80 11.08
N PRO A 4 7.14 6.35 12.03
CA PRO A 4 7.85 7.62 11.81
C PRO A 4 8.78 7.60 10.59
N ASP A 5 9.59 6.56 10.42
CA ASP A 5 10.49 6.43 9.28
C ASP A 5 9.74 6.30 7.96
N PHE A 6 8.65 5.53 7.95
CA PHE A 6 7.80 5.36 6.78
C PHE A 6 7.17 6.69 6.32
N LEU A 7 6.57 7.44 7.25
CA LEU A 7 5.95 8.73 6.92
C LEU A 7 6.97 9.77 6.45
N LYS A 8 8.18 9.76 7.04
CA LYS A 8 9.28 10.61 6.57
C LYS A 8 9.65 10.31 5.12
N ARG A 9 9.75 9.03 4.75
CA ARG A 9 10.07 8.62 3.37
C ARG A 9 9.02 9.01 2.34
N ILE A 10 7.74 9.00 2.72
CA ILE A 10 6.65 9.48 1.87
C ILE A 10 6.72 11.00 1.70
N SER A 11 6.88 11.72 2.80
CA SER A 11 6.73 13.18 2.82
C SER A 11 7.94 13.95 2.31
N GLN A 12 9.15 13.40 2.40
CA GLN A 12 10.40 14.14 2.09
C GLN A 12 10.52 14.68 0.66
N HIS A 13 9.79 14.11 -0.30
CA HIS A 13 9.79 14.57 -1.70
C HIS A 13 8.55 15.37 -2.10
N ILE A 14 7.60 15.57 -1.17
CA ILE A 14 6.40 16.37 -1.39
C ILE A 14 6.75 17.85 -1.19
N LYS A 15 6.45 18.69 -2.18
CA LYS A 15 6.77 20.12 -2.20
C LYS A 15 5.61 20.97 -1.65
N ASN A 16 5.90 22.24 -1.37
CA ASN A 16 4.92 23.26 -0.95
C ASN A 16 4.21 22.99 0.40
N THR A 17 4.82 22.19 1.26
CA THR A 17 4.27 21.76 2.56
C THR A 17 4.23 22.86 3.62
N THR A 18 4.83 24.03 3.35
CA THR A 18 4.89 25.19 4.25
C THR A 18 3.61 26.01 4.26
N THR A 19 2.73 25.85 3.27
CA THR A 19 1.42 26.52 3.26
C THR A 19 0.47 25.78 4.22
N PRO A 20 -0.25 26.48 5.14
CA PRO A 20 -1.11 25.83 6.14
C PRO A 20 -2.10 24.82 5.55
N LYS A 21 -2.75 25.17 4.43
CA LYS A 21 -3.68 24.28 3.73
C LYS A 21 -3.01 22.99 3.25
N VAL A 22 -1.83 23.09 2.65
CA VAL A 22 -1.09 21.93 2.14
C VAL A 22 -0.60 21.05 3.28
N LYS A 23 -0.17 21.66 4.39
CA LYS A 23 0.20 20.92 5.60
C LYS A 23 -0.94 20.07 6.13
N THR A 24 -2.14 20.66 6.30
CA THR A 24 -3.32 19.91 6.77
C THR A 24 -3.71 18.78 5.81
N MET A 25 -3.66 19.02 4.49
CA MET A 25 -3.93 17.97 3.50
C MET A 25 -2.89 16.85 3.54
N LEU A 26 -1.61 17.20 3.76
CA LEU A 26 -0.54 16.23 3.89
C LEU A 26 -0.73 15.37 5.14
N ASP A 27 -1.05 15.97 6.29
CA ASP A 27 -1.29 15.23 7.53
C ASP A 27 -2.44 14.22 7.35
N GLN A 28 -3.55 14.65 6.74
CA GLN A 28 -4.68 13.76 6.40
C GLN A 28 -4.29 12.62 5.44
N PHE A 29 -3.45 12.91 4.44
CA PHE A 29 -2.95 11.90 3.52
C PHE A 29 -2.02 10.88 4.20
N LEU A 30 -1.11 11.34 5.05
CA LEU A 30 -0.18 10.48 5.78
C LEU A 30 -0.90 9.57 6.78
N ASP A 31 -2.03 10.01 7.34
CA ASP A 31 -2.85 9.17 8.22
C ASP A 31 -3.53 8.00 7.49
N GLN A 32 -3.73 8.10 6.18
CA GLN A 32 -4.23 7.00 5.35
C GLN A 32 -3.13 6.03 4.91
N CYS A 33 -1.85 6.40 5.09
CA CYS A 33 -0.72 5.59 4.64
C CYS A 33 -0.38 4.53 5.70
N THR A 34 -0.47 3.25 5.33
CA THR A 34 -0.03 2.14 6.18
C THR A 34 1.12 1.36 5.55
N TYR A 35 1.87 0.66 6.40
CA TYR A 35 3.03 -0.14 5.99
C TYR A 35 2.89 -1.56 6.53
N VAL A 36 3.08 -2.55 5.65
CA VAL A 36 3.13 -3.97 5.99
C VAL A 36 4.51 -4.49 5.62
N SER A 37 5.22 -5.06 6.59
CA SER A 37 6.47 -5.76 6.33
C SER A 37 6.17 -7.20 5.92
N GLY A 38 6.80 -7.68 4.86
CA GLY A 38 6.62 -9.04 4.37
C GLY A 38 7.68 -9.42 3.33
N VAL A 39 7.85 -10.72 3.13
CA VAL A 39 8.71 -11.30 2.10
C VAL A 39 7.89 -11.61 0.85
N TYR A 40 8.53 -11.61 -0.32
CA TYR A 40 7.86 -11.82 -1.62
C TYR A 40 7.84 -13.28 -2.09
N ASP A 41 8.59 -14.15 -1.44
CA ASP A 41 8.78 -15.56 -1.80
C ASP A 41 7.91 -16.52 -0.99
N GLN A 42 7.16 -16.03 -0.01
CA GLN A 42 6.28 -16.83 0.84
C GLN A 42 4.87 -16.22 0.94
N ASP A 43 3.86 -17.09 1.03
CA ASP A 43 2.46 -16.67 1.18
C ASP A 43 2.22 -15.83 2.44
N SER A 44 2.99 -16.03 3.50
CA SER A 44 2.83 -15.32 4.78
C SER A 44 2.91 -13.80 4.64
N GLY A 45 3.80 -13.30 3.76
CA GLY A 45 3.91 -11.87 3.47
C GLY A 45 2.63 -11.32 2.81
N PHE A 46 2.09 -12.06 1.85
CA PHE A 46 0.86 -11.66 1.15
C PHE A 46 -0.39 -11.80 2.02
N GLN A 47 -0.47 -12.81 2.88
CA GLN A 47 -1.59 -12.98 3.83
C GLN A 47 -1.61 -11.87 4.88
N ALA A 48 -0.45 -11.42 5.35
CA ALA A 48 -0.35 -10.25 6.21
C ALA A 48 -0.84 -8.98 5.49
N LEU A 49 -0.47 -8.81 4.21
CA LEU A 49 -0.96 -7.73 3.37
C LEU A 49 -2.48 -7.80 3.17
N GLU A 50 -3.05 -8.97 2.89
CA GLU A 50 -4.49 -9.16 2.71
C GLU A 50 -5.28 -8.75 3.95
N LYS A 51 -4.79 -9.11 5.15
CA LYS A 51 -5.43 -8.73 6.40
C LYS A 51 -5.49 -7.20 6.56
N GLU A 52 -4.44 -6.50 6.17
CA GLU A 52 -4.41 -5.03 6.22
C GLU A 52 -5.30 -4.40 5.14
N LEU A 53 -5.32 -4.94 3.92
CA LEU A 53 -6.25 -4.50 2.87
C LEU A 53 -7.70 -4.60 3.35
N GLN A 54 -8.09 -5.73 3.93
CA GLN A 54 -9.44 -5.91 4.48
C GLN A 54 -9.76 -4.97 5.64
N ARG A 55 -8.76 -4.56 6.43
CA ARG A 55 -8.95 -3.56 7.49
C ARG A 55 -9.26 -2.20 6.88
N VAL A 56 -8.46 -1.76 5.92
CA VAL A 56 -8.64 -0.47 5.22
C VAL A 56 -9.95 -0.44 4.43
N GLU A 57 -10.34 -1.55 3.81
CA GLU A 57 -11.61 -1.69 3.08
C GLU A 57 -12.85 -1.57 3.99
N LYS A 58 -12.74 -1.85 5.29
CA LYS A 58 -13.84 -1.62 6.25
C LYS A 58 -14.00 -0.15 6.59
N GLU A 59 -12.92 0.62 6.52
CA GLU A 59 -12.89 2.07 6.78
C GLU A 59 -13.28 2.88 5.54
N THR A 60 -13.22 2.26 4.36
CA THR A 60 -13.56 2.87 3.07
C THR A 60 -14.84 2.25 2.48
N LYS A 61 -15.43 2.90 1.47
CA LYS A 61 -16.65 2.40 0.79
C LYS A 61 -16.35 1.64 -0.50
N THR A 62 -15.08 1.30 -0.76
CA THR A 62 -14.64 0.64 -1.99
C THR A 62 -13.79 -0.59 -1.66
N SER A 63 -13.78 -1.53 -2.58
CA SER A 63 -12.90 -2.70 -2.54
C SER A 63 -12.08 -2.82 -3.82
N ASP A 64 -11.93 -1.75 -4.58
CA ASP A 64 -11.03 -1.73 -5.75
C ASP A 64 -9.58 -1.71 -5.28
N ARG A 65 -8.74 -2.57 -5.86
CA ARG A 65 -7.34 -2.75 -5.49
C ARG A 65 -6.42 -2.43 -6.67
N LEU A 66 -5.48 -1.52 -6.44
CA LEU A 66 -4.43 -1.16 -7.38
C LEU A 66 -3.06 -1.50 -6.79
N PHE A 67 -2.36 -2.42 -7.43
CA PHE A 67 -1.03 -2.87 -7.02
C PHE A 67 0.03 -2.23 -7.93
N TYR A 68 0.82 -1.30 -7.38
CA TYR A 68 1.95 -0.69 -8.07
C TYR A 68 3.26 -1.39 -7.72
N MET A 69 3.83 -2.14 -8.66
CA MET A 69 5.01 -2.98 -8.45
C MET A 69 6.31 -2.20 -8.72
N ALA A 70 6.63 -1.26 -7.82
CA ALA A 70 7.90 -0.52 -7.81
C ALA A 70 9.10 -1.40 -7.40
N LEU A 71 9.27 -2.54 -8.06
CA LEU A 71 10.24 -3.60 -7.76
C LEU A 71 11.13 -3.87 -8.98
N PRO A 72 12.30 -4.53 -8.80
CA PRO A 72 13.09 -5.00 -9.94
C PRO A 72 12.34 -6.03 -10.80
N PRO A 73 12.55 -6.08 -12.12
CA PRO A 73 11.84 -7.01 -13.02
C PRO A 73 11.99 -8.49 -12.65
N SER A 74 13.11 -8.88 -12.04
CA SER A 74 13.40 -10.26 -11.63
C SER A 74 12.38 -10.84 -10.65
N VAL A 75 11.66 -9.99 -9.90
CA VAL A 75 10.66 -10.44 -8.91
C VAL A 75 9.22 -10.23 -9.37
N PHE A 76 8.99 -9.79 -10.62
CA PHE A 76 7.63 -9.51 -11.09
C PHE A 76 6.72 -10.74 -11.10
N ILE A 77 7.17 -11.83 -11.70
CA ILE A 77 6.39 -13.07 -11.79
C ILE A 77 6.04 -13.64 -10.40
N PRO A 78 6.99 -13.84 -9.47
CA PRO A 78 6.64 -14.39 -8.15
C PRO A 78 5.69 -13.47 -7.37
N VAL A 79 5.90 -12.15 -7.42
CA VAL A 79 5.02 -11.19 -6.73
C VAL A 79 3.62 -11.16 -7.33
N ALA A 80 3.49 -11.13 -8.66
CA ALA A 80 2.19 -11.15 -9.33
C ALA A 80 1.39 -12.42 -9.02
N ASN A 81 2.07 -13.58 -8.98
CA ASN A 81 1.45 -14.84 -8.58
C ASN A 81 1.00 -14.81 -7.11
N GLY A 82 1.84 -14.30 -6.20
CA GLY A 82 1.51 -14.15 -4.79
C GLY A 82 0.31 -13.23 -4.55
N LEU A 83 0.28 -12.08 -5.24
CA LEU A 83 -0.84 -11.14 -5.20
C LEU A 83 -2.13 -11.76 -5.73
N LYS A 84 -2.09 -12.44 -6.89
CA LYS A 84 -3.28 -13.09 -7.46
C LYS A 84 -3.83 -14.18 -6.56
N LYS A 85 -2.97 -14.96 -5.93
CA LYS A 85 -3.34 -16.06 -5.05
C LYS A 85 -3.95 -15.58 -3.73
N ASN A 86 -3.40 -14.53 -3.14
CA ASN A 86 -3.69 -14.17 -1.75
C ASN A 86 -4.43 -12.83 -1.58
N CYS A 87 -4.24 -11.87 -2.50
CA CYS A 87 -4.64 -10.47 -2.32
C CYS A 87 -5.67 -9.97 -3.35
N TYR A 88 -6.22 -10.82 -4.21
CA TYR A 88 -7.27 -10.38 -5.13
C TYR A 88 -8.62 -10.36 -4.44
N THR A 89 -9.34 -9.25 -4.58
CA THR A 89 -10.71 -9.13 -4.11
C THR A 89 -11.71 -9.63 -5.16
N VAL A 90 -12.84 -10.15 -4.70
CA VAL A 90 -14.00 -10.49 -5.56
C VAL A 90 -15.07 -9.40 -5.55
N LYS A 91 -14.91 -8.37 -4.71
CA LYS A 91 -15.89 -7.29 -4.50
C LYS A 91 -15.62 -6.04 -5.34
N GLY A 92 -14.53 -6.02 -6.09
CA GLY A 92 -14.07 -4.87 -6.84
C GLY A 92 -13.10 -5.27 -7.95
N ILE A 93 -12.50 -4.27 -8.58
CA ILE A 93 -11.54 -4.44 -9.67
C ILE A 93 -10.14 -4.59 -9.08
N ASN A 94 -9.36 -5.52 -9.63
CA ASN A 94 -7.94 -5.66 -9.32
C ASN A 94 -7.12 -5.21 -10.53
N ARG A 95 -6.18 -4.28 -10.34
CA ARG A 95 -5.25 -3.81 -11.37
C ARG A 95 -3.81 -3.93 -10.89
N LEU A 96 -2.92 -4.29 -11.80
CA LEU A 96 -1.49 -4.40 -11.59
C LEU A 96 -0.80 -3.39 -12.51
N ILE A 97 0.10 -2.56 -11.96
CA ILE A 97 0.94 -1.60 -12.69
C ILE A 97 2.40 -1.91 -12.41
#